data_AF-A0A1Q4F8X5-F1
#
_entry.id   AF-A0A1Q4F8X5-F1
#
_cell.length_a   1.000
_cell.length_b   1.000
_cell.length_c   1.000
_cell.angle_alpha   90.00
_cell.angle_beta   90.00
_cell.angle_gamma   90.00
#
_symmetry.space_group_name_H-M   'P 1'
#
loop_
_entity.id
_entity.type
_entity.pdbx_description
1 polymer ?
#
loop_
_entity_poly.entity_id
_entity_poly.type
_entity_poly.pdbx_seq_one_letter_code
_entity_poly.pdbx_strand_id
1 'polypeptide(L)'
;MKKTFIEQLNDIIRVAQEAITEQMAKQKSVILFSATGDEDEEWTADIYSDIPDFPFYDRYGLVNYAAVKEIHLNDQDVKITGILKGDSYPEEVTVVLEELDAYSSAALADFMLPQPPENPEDENH
;
A
#
# COMPACT_ATOMS: atom_id res chain seq x y z
N MET A 1 -10.66 -25.77 18.85
CA MET A 1 -11.74 -25.52 17.87
C MET A 1 -11.11 -24.97 16.60
N LYS A 2 -11.67 -25.24 15.41
CA LYS A 2 -11.22 -24.57 14.18
C LYS A 2 -11.77 -23.14 14.17
N LYS A 3 -10.95 -22.17 13.78
CA LYS A 3 -11.40 -20.79 13.57
C LYS A 3 -12.39 -20.74 12.41
N THR A 4 -13.35 -19.83 12.50
CA THR A 4 -14.26 -19.50 11.41
C THR A 4 -13.52 -18.68 10.34
N PHE A 5 -14.08 -18.62 9.13
CA PHE A 5 -13.53 -17.84 8.03
C PHE A 5 -13.38 -16.34 8.38
N ILE A 6 -14.36 -15.75 9.06
CA ILE A 6 -14.33 -14.34 9.45
C ILE A 6 -13.24 -14.07 10.49
N GLU A 7 -13.06 -14.97 11.47
CA GLU A 7 -11.97 -14.85 12.43
C GLU A 7 -10.60 -14.92 11.75
N GLN A 8 -10.46 -15.79 10.73
CA GLN A 8 -9.23 -15.87 9.95
C GLN A 8 -8.95 -14.60 9.15
N LEU A 9 -9.97 -13.99 8.53
CA LEU A 9 -9.81 -12.71 7.82
C LEU A 9 -9.43 -11.57 8.76
N ASN A 10 -10.07 -11.48 9.93
CA ASN A 10 -9.74 -10.48 10.93
C ASN A 10 -8.32 -10.66 11.48
N ASP A 11 -7.86 -11.90 11.64
CA ASP A 11 -6.48 -12.19 12.01
C ASP A 11 -5.49 -11.69 10.94
N ILE A 12 -5.80 -11.89 9.65
CA ILE A 12 -4.96 -11.42 8.54
C ILE A 12 -4.87 -9.89 8.56
N ILE A 13 -6.01 -9.20 8.64
CA ILE A 13 -6.06 -7.72 8.72
C ILE A 13 -5.22 -7.25 9.90
N ARG A 14 -5.46 -7.79 11.10
CA ARG A 14 -4.74 -7.40 12.31
C ARG A 14 -3.23 -7.59 12.18
N VAL A 15 -2.78 -8.76 11.71
CA VAL A 15 -1.34 -9.06 11.57
C VAL A 15 -0.70 -8.14 10.54
N ALA A 16 -1.38 -7.86 9.42
CA ALA A 16 -0.87 -6.96 8.39
C ALA A 16 -0.76 -5.52 8.90
N GLN A 17 -1.78 -5.01 9.58
CA GLN A 17 -1.80 -3.66 10.14
C GLN A 17 -0.75 -3.49 11.24
N GLU A 18 -0.55 -4.50 12.10
CA GLU A 18 0.52 -4.51 13.11
C GLU A 18 1.90 -4.42 12.43
N ALA A 19 2.14 -5.23 11.40
CA ALA A 19 3.41 -5.22 10.66
C ALA A 19 3.71 -3.85 10.01
N ILE A 20 2.70 -3.26 9.34
CA ILE A 20 2.82 -1.93 8.72
C ILE A 20 3.11 -0.88 9.79
N THR A 21 2.38 -0.89 10.90
CA THR A 21 2.56 0.06 12.00
C THR A 21 3.96 -0.05 12.60
N GLU A 22 4.48 -1.26 12.79
CA GLU A 22 5.84 -1.49 13.27
C GLU A 22 6.92 -0.95 12.30
N GLN A 23 6.70 -1.07 10.99
CA GLN A 23 7.61 -0.50 10.00
C GLN A 23 7.54 1.03 9.99
N MET A 24 6.34 1.59 10.04
CA MET A 24 6.12 3.03 10.06
C MET A 24 6.65 3.68 11.35
N ALA A 25 6.66 2.98 12.48
CA ALA A 25 7.31 3.45 13.70
C ALA A 25 8.84 3.65 13.53
N LYS A 26 9.48 2.92 12.60
CA LYS A 26 10.92 3.02 12.32
C LYS A 26 11.25 4.12 11.31
N GLN A 27 10.48 4.19 10.21
CA GLN A 27 10.80 5.06 9.06
C GLN A 27 9.99 6.36 9.06
N LYS A 28 8.85 6.42 9.77
CA LYS A 28 7.88 7.54 9.89
C LYS A 28 7.23 8.00 8.58
N SER A 29 7.93 7.91 7.46
CA SER A 29 7.45 8.27 6.14
C SER A 29 8.09 7.34 5.11
N VAL A 30 7.29 6.91 4.15
CA VAL A 30 7.71 6.15 2.97
C VAL A 30 7.09 6.82 1.76
N ILE A 31 7.93 7.24 0.81
CA ILE A 31 7.50 7.75 -0.50
C ILE A 31 7.82 6.66 -1.51
N LEU A 32 6.79 6.11 -2.17
CA LEU A 32 6.95 5.06 -3.17
C LEU A 32 7.23 5.63 -4.54
N PHE A 33 6.66 6.79 -4.85
CA PHE A 33 6.98 7.57 -6.03
C PHE A 33 6.68 9.05 -5.80
N SER A 34 7.40 9.93 -6.48
CA SER A 34 7.16 11.38 -6.42
C SER A 34 6.28 11.82 -7.58
N ALA A 35 5.30 12.67 -7.28
CA ALA A 35 4.46 13.35 -8.27
C ALA A 35 4.96 14.78 -8.54
N THR A 36 6.13 15.17 -8.01
CA THR A 36 6.59 16.56 -7.99
C THR A 36 7.20 17.01 -9.31
N GLY A 37 6.51 16.82 -10.43
CA GLY A 37 6.67 17.62 -11.65
C GLY A 37 8.09 17.83 -12.19
N ASP A 38 9.06 16.97 -11.83
CA ASP A 38 10.31 16.89 -12.57
C ASP A 38 9.94 16.25 -13.91
N GLU A 39 10.18 16.96 -15.00
CA GLU A 39 9.80 16.58 -16.36
C GLU A 39 10.42 15.24 -16.81
N ASP A 40 11.32 14.66 -15.99
CA ASP A 40 12.00 13.39 -16.23
C ASP A 40 11.38 12.18 -15.48
N GLU A 41 10.50 12.39 -14.50
CA GLU A 41 9.69 11.31 -13.89
C GLU A 41 8.31 11.27 -14.56
N GLU A 42 8.29 10.79 -15.81
CA GLU A 42 7.04 10.54 -16.52
C GLU A 42 6.19 9.52 -15.73
N TRP A 43 4.90 9.85 -15.62
CA TRP A 43 3.83 9.01 -15.10
C TRP A 43 3.67 7.74 -15.94
N THR A 44 4.54 6.74 -15.78
CA THR A 44 4.45 5.52 -16.56
C THR A 44 3.43 4.56 -15.93
N ALA A 45 2.67 3.87 -16.78
CA ALA A 45 1.73 2.83 -16.35
C ALA A 45 2.41 1.72 -15.54
N ASP A 46 3.72 1.53 -15.77
CA ASP A 46 4.55 0.50 -15.14
C ASP A 46 4.78 0.79 -13.64
N ILE A 47 4.88 2.06 -13.22
CA ILE A 47 5.01 2.40 -11.79
C ILE A 47 3.75 1.96 -11.01
N TYR A 48 2.58 2.05 -11.63
CA TYR A 48 1.31 1.72 -11.01
C TYR A 48 1.01 0.22 -10.91
N SER A 49 1.69 -0.63 -11.68
CA SER A 49 1.49 -2.08 -11.63
C SER A 49 2.19 -2.72 -10.46
N ASP A 50 3.29 -2.13 -10.00
CA ASP A 50 4.22 -2.76 -9.06
C ASP A 50 3.92 -2.38 -7.61
N ILE A 51 3.18 -1.29 -7.41
CA ILE A 51 2.73 -0.84 -6.09
C ILE A 51 1.32 -1.39 -5.76
N PRO A 52 1.08 -1.77 -4.50
CA PRO A 52 -0.27 -2.08 -4.02
C PRO A 52 -1.25 -0.93 -4.26
N ASP A 53 -2.52 -1.26 -4.38
CA ASP A 53 -3.62 -0.31 -4.41
C ASP A 53 -4.60 -0.53 -3.25
N PHE A 54 -5.44 0.47 -3.00
CA PHE A 54 -6.54 0.40 -2.06
C PHE A 54 -7.86 0.87 -2.69
N PRO A 55 -9.00 0.32 -2.26
CA PRO A 55 -10.30 0.76 -2.72
C PRO A 55 -10.63 2.16 -2.17
N PHE A 56 -11.14 3.02 -3.05
CA PHE A 56 -11.64 4.34 -2.72
C PHE A 56 -13.05 4.52 -3.29
N TYR A 57 -13.97 5.04 -2.48
CA TYR A 57 -15.33 5.34 -2.92
C TYR A 57 -15.43 6.80 -3.32
N ASP A 58 -15.78 7.06 -4.58
CA ASP A 58 -16.05 8.42 -5.04
C ASP A 58 -17.36 8.98 -4.45
N ARG A 59 -17.63 10.26 -4.73
CA ARG A 59 -18.86 10.95 -4.29
C ARG A 59 -20.16 10.33 -4.82
N TYR A 60 -20.08 9.44 -5.81
CA TYR A 60 -21.20 8.75 -6.43
C TYR A 60 -21.34 7.30 -5.97
N GLY A 61 -20.45 6.84 -5.07
CA GLY A 61 -20.43 5.47 -4.56
C GLY A 61 -19.82 4.46 -5.52
N LEU A 62 -19.12 4.90 -6.58
CA LEU A 62 -18.34 4.01 -7.43
C LEU A 62 -17.01 3.69 -6.73
N VAL A 63 -16.63 2.42 -6.78
CA VAL A 63 -15.33 1.95 -6.29
C VAL A 63 -14.29 2.21 -7.38
N ASN A 64 -13.32 3.07 -7.05
CA ASN A 64 -12.08 3.24 -7.79
C ASN A 64 -10.92 2.64 -6.98
N TYR A 65 -9.77 2.44 -7.62
CA TYR A 65 -8.56 1.96 -6.96
C TYR A 65 -7.47 2.99 -7.10
N ALA A 66 -6.85 3.31 -5.96
CA ALA A 66 -5.75 4.25 -5.87
C ALA A 66 -4.45 3.50 -5.65
N ALA A 67 -3.46 3.75 -6.51
CA ALA A 67 -2.12 3.19 -6.33
C ALA A 67 -1.43 3.92 -5.17
N VAL A 68 -0.80 3.20 -4.24
CA VAL A 68 -0.18 3.82 -3.05
C VAL A 68 1.02 4.68 -3.46
N LYS A 69 0.94 5.98 -3.16
CA LYS A 69 2.00 6.98 -3.41
C LYS A 69 2.93 7.11 -2.22
N GLU A 70 2.35 7.33 -1.05
CA GLU A 70 3.12 7.58 0.16
C GLU A 70 2.37 7.12 1.40
N ILE A 71 3.15 6.84 2.44
CA ILE A 71 2.66 6.34 3.73
C ILE A 71 3.33 7.19 4.80
N HIS A 72 2.55 7.75 5.72
CA HIS A 72 3.05 8.60 6.79
C HIS A 72 2.47 8.19 8.13
N LEU A 73 3.33 8.11 9.14
CA LEU A 73 2.91 8.01 10.54
C LEU A 73 2.69 9.42 11.08
N ASN A 74 1.44 9.73 11.39
CA ASN A 74 1.07 10.95 12.12
C ASN A 74 0.92 10.64 13.61
N ASP A 75 0.49 11.63 14.42
CA ASP A 75 0.50 11.57 15.89
C ASP A 75 -0.18 10.33 16.50
N GLN A 76 -1.10 9.67 15.78
CA GLN A 76 -1.78 8.44 16.23
C GLN A 76 -2.05 7.38 15.14
N ASP A 77 -2.01 7.74 13.86
CA ASP A 77 -2.45 6.87 12.76
C ASP A 77 -1.43 6.78 11.64
N VAL A 78 -1.48 5.67 10.90
CA VAL A 78 -0.80 5.51 9.61
C VAL A 78 -1.75 5.98 8.51
N LYS A 79 -1.36 7.07 7.81
CA LYS A 79 -2.06 7.58 6.64
C LYS A 79 -1.42 7.05 5.37
N ILE A 80 -2.28 6.69 4.43
CA ILE A 80 -1.89 6.15 3.13
C ILE A 80 -2.49 7.07 2.09
N THR A 81 -1.64 7.76 1.33
CA THR A 81 -2.07 8.58 0.21
C THR A 81 -1.80 7.81 -1.08
N GLY A 82 -2.80 7.77 -1.95
CA GLY A 82 -2.70 7.15 -3.27
C GLY A 82 -3.23 8.06 -4.36
N ILE A 83 -3.00 7.65 -5.60
CA ILE A 83 -3.43 8.36 -6.81
C ILE A 83 -4.36 7.47 -7.61
N LEU A 84 -5.48 8.04 -8.06
CA LEU A 84 -6.44 7.33 -8.91
C LEU A 84 -5.83 7.00 -10.28
N LYS A 85 -5.90 5.72 -10.66
CA LYS A 85 -5.43 5.24 -11.97
C LYS A 85 -6.43 5.68 -13.05
N GLY A 86 -5.95 6.36 -14.09
CA GLY A 86 -6.72 6.59 -15.33
C GLY A 86 -7.23 8.01 -15.59
N ASP A 87 -7.00 8.97 -14.67
CA ASP A 87 -7.35 10.37 -14.91
C ASP A 87 -6.17 11.20 -15.42
N SER A 88 -6.49 12.19 -16.28
CA SER A 88 -5.50 13.14 -16.83
C SER A 88 -4.92 14.08 -15.77
N TYR A 89 -5.52 14.10 -14.59
CA TYR A 89 -5.01 14.76 -13.39
C TYR A 89 -5.01 13.72 -12.26
N PRO A 90 -3.86 13.47 -11.62
CA PRO A 90 -3.77 12.53 -10.52
C PRO A 90 -4.49 13.13 -9.31
N GLU A 91 -5.76 12.78 -9.10
CA GLU A 91 -6.44 13.12 -7.86
C GLU A 91 -5.85 12.28 -6.73
N GLU A 92 -5.29 12.96 -5.73
CA GLU A 92 -4.79 12.33 -4.51
C GLU A 92 -5.94 12.02 -3.57
N VAL A 93 -5.93 10.80 -3.05
CA VAL A 93 -6.89 10.33 -2.05
C VAL A 93 -6.11 9.77 -0.87
N THR A 94 -6.58 10.06 0.35
CA THR A 94 -5.92 9.60 1.58
C THR A 94 -6.91 8.81 2.42
N VAL A 95 -6.46 7.66 2.90
CA VAL A 95 -7.17 6.81 3.87
C VAL A 95 -6.28 6.56 5.08
N VAL A 96 -6.88 6.17 6.21
CA VAL A 96 -6.12 5.59 7.32
C VAL A 96 -5.99 4.08 7.13
N LEU A 97 -4.92 3.49 7.68
CA LEU A 97 -4.63 2.06 7.57
C LEU A 97 -5.79 1.15 8.00
N GLU A 98 -6.60 1.59 8.97
CA GLU A 98 -7.77 0.84 9.46
C GLU A 98 -8.90 0.73 8.42
N GLU A 99 -8.90 1.58 7.40
CA GLU A 99 -9.91 1.58 6.31
C GLU A 99 -9.57 0.57 5.20
N LEU A 100 -8.37 -0.02 5.21
CA LEU A 100 -7.98 -1.03 4.23
C LEU A 100 -8.73 -2.34 4.44
N ASP A 101 -9.13 -2.97 3.34
CA ASP A 101 -9.66 -4.33 3.37
C ASP A 101 -8.55 -5.36 3.62
N ALA A 102 -8.94 -6.64 3.74
CA ALA A 102 -8.00 -7.73 4.02
C ALA A 102 -6.94 -7.91 2.93
N TYR A 103 -7.33 -7.73 1.66
CA TYR A 103 -6.41 -7.91 0.54
C TYR A 103 -5.39 -6.77 0.49
N SER A 104 -5.87 -5.53 0.53
CA SER A 104 -5.06 -4.31 0.45
C SER A 104 -4.11 -4.22 1.65
N SER A 105 -4.59 -4.57 2.85
CA SER A 105 -3.75 -4.64 4.05
C SER A 105 -2.62 -5.65 3.87
N ALA A 106 -2.93 -6.87 3.41
CA ALA A 106 -1.94 -7.92 3.23
C ALA A 106 -0.93 -7.59 2.12
N ALA A 107 -1.39 -7.08 0.98
CA ALA A 107 -0.54 -6.68 -0.13
C ALA A 107 0.41 -5.55 0.27
N LEU A 108 -0.08 -4.54 1.00
CA LEU A 108 0.77 -3.46 1.49
C LEU A 108 1.79 -3.95 2.53
N ALA A 109 1.39 -4.84 3.45
CA ALA A 109 2.31 -5.42 4.41
C ALA A 109 3.42 -6.22 3.71
N ASP A 110 3.07 -7.06 2.74
CA ASP A 110 4.04 -7.86 1.97
C ASP A 110 5.02 -6.97 1.20
N PHE A 111 4.52 -5.88 0.61
CA PHE A 111 5.35 -4.89 -0.08
C PHE A 111 6.32 -4.15 0.88
N MET A 112 5.85 -3.79 2.08
CA MET A 112 6.64 -3.02 3.06
C MET A 112 7.64 -3.88 3.86
N LEU A 113 7.39 -5.17 3.99
CA LEU A 113 8.29 -6.07 4.69
C LEU A 113 9.55 -6.31 3.85
N PRO A 114 10.74 -6.42 4.47
CA PRO A 114 11.94 -6.75 3.73
C PRO A 114 11.72 -8.07 3.01
N GLN A 115 11.81 -8.04 1.68
CA GLN A 115 11.81 -9.28 0.92
C GLN A 115 12.99 -10.12 1.40
N PRO A 116 12.78 -11.42 1.73
CA PRO A 116 13.90 -12.29 2.00
C PRO A 116 14.85 -12.21 0.79
N PRO A 117 16.18 -12.24 1.01
CA PRO A 117 17.11 -12.20 -0.10
C PRO A 117 16.69 -13.27 -1.11
N GLU A 118 16.46 -12.87 -2.36
CA GLU A 118 16.39 -13.83 -3.45
C GLU A 118 17.63 -14.70 -3.32
N ASN A 119 17.45 -16.02 -3.26
CA ASN A 119 18.57 -16.95 -3.13
C ASN A 119 19.69 -16.48 -4.07
N PRO A 120 20.95 -16.37 -3.59
CA PRO A 120 22.05 -16.08 -4.50
C PRO A 120 21.97 -17.14 -5.60
N GLU A 121 21.79 -16.68 -6.83
CA GLU A 121 21.70 -17.52 -8.00
C GLU A 121 22.84 -18.55 -7.97
N ASP A 122 22.51 -19.77 -8.37
CA ASP A 122 23.45 -20.86 -8.67
C ASP A 122 24.71 -20.33 -9.40
N GLU A 123 25.77 -20.00 -8.65
CA GLU A 123 27.14 -20.01 -9.16
C GLU A 123 27.58 -21.49 -9.29
N ASN A 124 26.93 -22.23 -10.18
CA ASN A 124 27.45 -23.49 -10.67
C ASN A 124 28.35 -23.20 -11.88
N HIS A 125 29.64 -23.13 -11.56
CA HIS A 125 30.80 -23.19 -12.45
C HIS A 125 30.77 -24.34 -13.47
#